data_AF-A0A2E5X068-F1
#
_entry.id   AF-A0A2E5X068-F1
#
_cell.length_a   1.000
_cell.length_b   1.000
_cell.length_c   1.000
_cell.angle_alpha   90.00
_cell.angle_beta   90.00
_cell.angle_gamma   90.00
#
_symmetry.space_group_name_H-M   'P 1'
#
loop_
_entity.id
_entity.type
_entity.pdbx_description
1 polymer ?
#
loop_
_entity_poly.entity_id
_entity_poly.type
_entity_poly.pdbx_seq_one_letter_code
_entity_poly.pdbx_strand_id
1 'polypeptide(L)'
;MSILIVIKAMYLLLDFLGGGFFDQEVLFESKESKTQGGSEVFNKISFKKLPNKDIWTMKQSHNGIHANEWDKIKIVVDTSSKPYKASFHQLKAGKEVEYKTSCFRCHSGGPRLIRPVWDSKEAPLNIKEKLVIAKWNLRIKSYGDVHIKNNNPFKRMVPLLKDQNMKKHVLNLESCSKCHYQGGPRAPITKANATTAKFLVKNKMMPPWPYEISKREKAHLKEFLYGL
;
A
#
# COMPACT_ATOMS: atom_id res chain seq x y z
N MET A 1 -20.58 -14.02 -7.49
CA MET A 1 -20.26 -12.59 -7.68
C MET A 1 -18.78 -12.36 -7.34
N SER A 2 -17.98 -11.75 -8.23
CA SER A 2 -16.54 -11.52 -7.97
C SER A 2 -16.35 -10.63 -6.74
N ILE A 3 -15.40 -10.96 -5.86
CA ILE A 3 -15.08 -10.18 -4.65
C ILE A 3 -14.79 -8.70 -4.97
N LEU A 4 -14.25 -8.43 -6.16
CA LEU A 4 -13.98 -7.08 -6.65
C LEU A 4 -15.27 -6.29 -6.92
N ILE A 5 -16.34 -6.95 -7.36
CA ILE A 5 -17.65 -6.31 -7.60
C ILE A 5 -18.25 -5.86 -6.27
N VAL A 6 -18.21 -6.71 -5.24
CA VAL A 6 -18.71 -6.39 -3.90
C VAL A 6 -17.94 -5.21 -3.31
N ILE A 7 -16.60 -5.26 -3.36
CA ILE A 7 -15.75 -4.19 -2.85
C ILE A 7 -16.02 -2.87 -3.59
N LYS A 8 -16.21 -2.92 -4.92
CA LYS A 8 -16.54 -1.74 -5.72
C LYS A 8 -17.91 -1.17 -5.37
N ALA A 9 -18.92 -2.03 -5.18
CA ALA A 9 -20.26 -1.61 -4.77
C ALA A 9 -20.25 -0.93 -3.40
N MET A 10 -19.55 -1.53 -2.41
CA MET A 10 -19.37 -0.92 -1.10
C MET A 10 -18.64 0.42 -1.16
N TYR A 11 -17.59 0.52 -1.99
CA TYR A 11 -16.90 1.79 -2.20
C TYR A 11 -17.84 2.85 -2.77
N LEU A 12 -18.62 2.53 -3.82
CA LEU A 12 -19.54 3.47 -4.45
C LEU A 12 -20.64 3.92 -3.49
N LEU A 13 -21.16 3.01 -2.67
CA LEU A 13 -22.14 3.34 -1.63
C LEU A 13 -21.56 4.36 -0.63
N LEU A 14 -20.35 4.14 -0.13
CA LEU A 14 -19.68 5.08 0.76
C LEU A 14 -19.33 6.40 0.06
N ASP A 15 -18.99 6.37 -1.24
CA ASP A 15 -18.72 7.57 -2.04
C ASP A 15 -19.98 8.44 -2.16
N PHE A 16 -21.11 7.81 -2.48
CA PHE A 16 -22.41 8.46 -2.58
C PHE A 16 -22.88 9.05 -1.25
N LEU A 17 -22.76 8.28 -0.15
CA LEU A 17 -23.31 8.66 1.16
C LEU A 17 -22.56 9.80 1.86
N GLY A 18 -21.29 10.05 1.56
CA GLY A 18 -20.56 11.13 2.27
C GLY A 18 -20.05 12.27 1.41
N GLY A 19 -20.29 12.33 0.10
CA GLY A 19 -19.96 13.53 -0.70
C GLY A 19 -18.53 14.06 -0.48
N GLY A 20 -18.38 15.38 -0.33
CA GLY A 20 -17.09 16.09 -0.12
C GLY A 20 -16.45 15.89 1.27
N PHE A 21 -17.09 15.17 2.18
CA PHE A 21 -16.58 14.85 3.52
C PHE A 21 -15.26 14.05 3.51
N PHE A 22 -14.97 13.37 2.40
CA PHE A 22 -13.87 12.41 2.29
C PHE A 22 -12.58 12.96 1.67
N ASP A 23 -12.52 14.27 1.38
CA ASP A 23 -11.35 14.93 0.80
C ASP A 23 -10.34 15.41 1.87
N GLN A 24 -10.51 14.99 3.12
CA GLN A 24 -9.62 15.35 4.22
C GLN A 24 -8.27 14.61 4.20
N GLU A 25 -7.23 15.26 4.73
CA GLU A 25 -5.96 14.63 5.08
C GLU A 25 -6.10 13.96 6.46
N VAL A 26 -5.74 12.67 6.58
CA VAL A 26 -5.84 11.92 7.85
C VAL A 26 -4.45 11.64 8.39
N LEU A 27 -4.19 12.11 9.63
CA LEU A 27 -2.99 11.81 10.41
C LEU A 27 -3.19 10.51 11.21
N PHE A 28 -2.21 9.61 11.16
CA PHE A 28 -2.22 8.39 11.97
C PHE A 28 -0.82 7.86 12.25
N GLU A 29 -0.67 7.13 13.35
CA GLU A 29 0.51 6.31 13.63
C GLU A 29 0.48 5.00 12.81
N SER A 30 1.56 4.69 12.09
CA SER A 30 1.65 3.49 11.27
C SER A 30 1.86 2.23 12.11
N LYS A 31 1.03 1.22 11.85
CA LYS A 31 1.28 -0.12 12.39
C LYS A 31 2.42 -0.86 11.65
N GLU A 32 2.68 -0.49 10.39
CA GLU A 32 3.58 -1.22 9.50
C GLU A 32 4.98 -0.59 9.39
N SER A 33 5.07 0.72 9.57
CA SER A 33 6.33 1.47 9.46
C SER A 33 6.87 1.77 10.85
N LYS A 34 8.14 1.45 11.07
CA LYS A 34 8.91 1.86 12.24
C LYS A 34 10.26 2.43 11.77
N THR A 35 10.88 3.28 12.58
CA THR A 35 12.24 3.76 12.32
C THR A 35 13.25 2.61 12.45
N GLN A 36 14.51 2.85 12.11
CA GLN A 36 15.57 1.85 12.32
C GLN A 36 15.73 1.49 13.81
N GLY A 37 15.49 2.44 14.72
CA GLY A 37 15.49 2.22 16.17
C GLY A 37 14.20 1.60 16.72
N GLY A 38 13.23 1.26 15.85
CA GLY A 38 11.94 0.70 16.25
C GLY A 38 10.90 1.73 16.69
N SER A 39 11.21 3.01 16.63
CA SER A 39 10.29 4.10 16.98
C SER A 39 9.16 4.27 15.96
N GLU A 40 8.16 5.02 16.38
CA GLU A 40 6.89 5.26 15.72
C GLU A 40 7.07 6.09 14.46
N VAL A 41 6.29 5.77 13.44
CA VAL A 41 6.25 6.52 12.18
C VAL A 41 4.85 7.03 11.96
N PHE A 42 4.73 8.32 11.79
CA PHE A 42 3.44 9.00 11.60
C PHE A 42 3.23 9.31 10.12
N ASN A 43 2.00 9.16 9.65
CA ASN A 43 1.65 9.42 8.26
C ASN A 43 0.46 10.35 8.19
N LYS A 44 0.49 11.26 7.23
CA LYS A 44 -0.66 12.03 6.77
C LYS A 44 -0.98 11.59 5.35
N ILE A 45 -2.17 11.04 5.14
CA ILE A 45 -2.60 10.60 3.81
C ILE A 45 -3.76 11.47 3.34
N SER A 46 -3.73 11.86 2.07
CA SER A 46 -4.87 12.43 1.36
C SER A 46 -5.06 11.75 0.01
N PHE A 47 -6.30 11.77 -0.48
CA PHE A 47 -6.72 11.11 -1.70
C PHE A 47 -7.50 12.10 -2.56
N LYS A 48 -7.19 12.12 -3.86
CA LYS A 48 -7.94 12.89 -4.85
C LYS A 48 -8.30 12.02 -6.04
N LYS A 49 -9.60 11.89 -6.32
CA LYS A 49 -10.15 11.18 -7.48
C LYS A 49 -10.33 12.15 -8.64
N LEU A 50 -9.88 11.78 -9.83
CA LEU A 50 -10.05 12.53 -11.08
C LEU A 50 -10.57 11.57 -12.18
N PRO A 51 -11.11 12.06 -13.31
CA PRO A 51 -11.82 11.21 -14.28
C PRO A 51 -11.05 9.95 -14.72
N ASN A 52 -9.73 10.05 -14.92
CA ASN A 52 -8.87 8.96 -15.41
C ASN A 52 -7.66 8.71 -14.51
N LYS A 53 -7.64 9.27 -13.30
CA LYS A 53 -6.52 9.09 -12.39
C LYS A 53 -6.92 9.29 -10.95
N ASP A 54 -6.29 8.52 -10.09
CA ASP A 54 -6.38 8.66 -8.65
C ASP A 54 -5.03 9.10 -8.10
N ILE A 55 -5.02 10.08 -7.22
CA ILE A 55 -3.80 10.64 -6.64
C ILE A 55 -3.82 10.40 -5.14
N TRP A 56 -2.88 9.59 -4.68
CA TRP A 56 -2.60 9.36 -3.27
C TRP A 56 -1.39 10.18 -2.87
N THR A 57 -1.55 11.04 -1.88
CA THR A 57 -0.43 11.77 -1.29
C THR A 57 -0.21 11.27 0.13
N MET A 58 1.01 10.88 0.44
CA MET A 58 1.43 10.48 1.77
C MET A 58 2.56 11.40 2.23
N LYS A 59 2.42 12.00 3.39
CA LYS A 59 3.52 12.63 4.13
C LYS A 59 3.89 11.70 5.27
N GLN A 60 5.17 11.45 5.50
CA GLN A 60 5.67 10.53 6.51
C GLN A 60 6.68 11.22 7.41
N SER A 61 6.50 11.14 8.71
CA SER A 61 7.45 11.62 9.71
C SER A 61 8.07 10.46 10.47
N HIS A 62 9.39 10.49 10.57
CA HIS A 62 10.21 9.57 11.36
C HIS A 62 10.65 10.17 12.70
N ASN A 63 10.31 11.45 12.95
CA ASN A 63 10.78 12.24 14.09
C ASN A 63 9.58 12.81 14.90
N GLY A 64 8.45 12.09 14.91
CA GLY A 64 7.24 12.49 15.64
C GLY A 64 6.27 13.39 14.87
N ILE A 65 5.09 13.63 15.44
CA ILE A 65 3.98 14.38 14.79
C ILE A 65 4.25 15.89 14.61
N HIS A 66 5.21 16.44 15.36
CA HIS A 66 5.58 17.86 15.32
C HIS A 66 6.87 18.12 14.54
N ALA A 67 7.38 17.13 13.82
CA ALA A 67 8.59 17.29 13.02
C ALA A 67 8.42 18.39 11.96
N ASN A 68 9.47 19.21 11.79
CA ASN A 68 9.50 20.29 10.80
C ASN A 68 9.54 19.76 9.36
N GLU A 69 10.13 18.58 9.14
CA GLU A 69 10.23 17.95 7.83
C GLU A 69 9.45 16.63 7.79
N TRP A 70 8.66 16.48 6.74
CA TRP A 70 7.92 15.25 6.44
C TRP A 70 8.25 14.81 5.02
N ASP A 71 8.59 13.53 4.87
CA ASP A 71 8.83 12.93 3.58
C ASP A 71 7.53 12.83 2.79
N LYS A 72 7.48 13.41 1.60
CA LYS A 72 6.27 13.41 0.77
C LYS A 72 6.41 12.46 -0.40
N ILE A 73 5.52 11.48 -0.47
CA ILE A 73 5.38 10.54 -1.57
C ILE A 73 4.02 10.75 -2.22
N LYS A 74 3.99 10.73 -3.54
CA LYS A 74 2.77 10.74 -4.34
C LYS A 74 2.70 9.48 -5.20
N ILE A 75 1.59 8.77 -5.14
CA ILE A 75 1.29 7.63 -6.01
C ILE A 75 0.12 8.04 -6.91
N VAL A 76 0.34 8.05 -8.22
CA VAL A 76 -0.73 8.32 -9.19
C VAL A 76 -1.12 7.01 -9.84
N VAL A 77 -2.38 6.61 -9.70
CA VAL A 77 -2.93 5.42 -10.36
C VAL A 77 -3.70 5.90 -11.59
N ASP A 78 -3.19 5.58 -12.77
CA ASP A 78 -3.86 5.76 -14.05
C ASP A 78 -5.01 4.75 -14.16
N THR A 79 -6.24 5.26 -14.17
CA THR A 79 -7.47 4.46 -14.18
C THR A 79 -8.14 4.41 -15.55
N SER A 80 -7.47 4.90 -16.60
CA SER A 80 -8.01 4.96 -17.97
C SER A 80 -8.21 3.58 -18.61
N SER A 81 -7.36 2.60 -18.28
CA SER A 81 -7.38 1.26 -18.86
C SER A 81 -6.90 0.21 -17.86
N LYS A 82 -7.45 -1.01 -17.95
CA LYS A 82 -6.99 -2.16 -17.15
C LYS A 82 -5.90 -2.94 -17.91
N PRO A 83 -4.92 -3.54 -17.22
CA PRO A 83 -4.62 -3.35 -15.79
C PRO A 83 -4.23 -1.90 -15.51
N TYR A 84 -4.69 -1.37 -14.37
CA TYR A 84 -4.37 0.00 -13.98
C TYR A 84 -2.86 0.14 -13.79
N LYS A 85 -2.35 1.36 -13.95
CA LYS A 85 -0.92 1.60 -13.87
C LYS A 85 -0.58 2.65 -12.82
N ALA A 86 0.35 2.38 -11.91
CA ALA A 86 0.78 3.33 -10.90
C ALA A 86 2.15 3.94 -11.20
N SER A 87 2.28 5.23 -10.92
CA SER A 87 3.51 6.00 -10.98
C SER A 87 3.84 6.54 -9.58
N PHE A 88 5.12 6.61 -9.23
CA PHE A 88 5.59 6.98 -7.90
C PHE A 88 6.41 8.27 -7.97
N HIS A 89 6.27 9.16 -6.99
CA HIS A 89 6.99 10.43 -7.00
C HIS A 89 7.39 10.81 -5.58
N GLN A 90 8.69 11.02 -5.32
CA GLN A 90 9.17 11.64 -4.09
C GLN A 90 9.21 13.15 -4.29
N LEU A 91 8.66 13.89 -3.33
CA LEU A 91 8.56 15.35 -3.40
C LEU A 91 9.30 15.98 -2.20
N LYS A 92 10.02 17.07 -2.45
CA LYS A 92 10.55 18.00 -1.42
C LYS A 92 10.21 19.43 -1.85
N ALA A 93 9.58 20.21 -0.97
CA ALA A 93 9.12 21.57 -1.27
C ALA A 93 8.32 21.69 -2.59
N GLY A 94 7.46 20.69 -2.86
CA GLY A 94 6.63 20.65 -4.08
C GLY A 94 7.34 20.18 -5.35
N LYS A 95 8.66 20.04 -5.35
CA LYS A 95 9.46 19.58 -6.50
C LYS A 95 9.75 18.09 -6.41
N GLU A 96 9.78 17.40 -7.54
CA GLU A 96 10.16 15.99 -7.61
C GLU A 96 11.66 15.82 -7.36
N VAL A 97 12.03 14.89 -6.48
CA VAL A 97 13.41 14.63 -6.06
C VAL A 97 13.73 13.13 -6.13
N GLU A 98 15.01 12.78 -5.93
CA GLU A 98 15.50 11.40 -5.86
C GLU A 98 14.73 10.57 -4.81
N TYR A 99 14.59 9.27 -5.05
CA TYR A 99 13.98 8.40 -4.04
C TYR A 99 14.94 8.19 -2.88
N LYS A 100 14.45 8.35 -1.65
CA LYS A 100 15.22 7.92 -0.46
C LYS A 100 15.35 6.40 -0.37
N THR A 101 14.39 5.66 -0.94
CA THR A 101 14.37 4.19 -0.97
C THR A 101 13.52 3.70 -2.14
N SER A 102 13.75 2.46 -2.59
CA SER A 102 12.92 1.84 -3.63
C SER A 102 11.48 1.69 -3.15
N CYS A 103 10.56 2.48 -3.72
CA CYS A 103 9.14 2.43 -3.37
C CYS A 103 8.54 1.04 -3.60
N PHE A 104 9.08 0.26 -4.56
CA PHE A 104 8.58 -1.09 -4.85
C PHE A 104 8.69 -2.07 -3.68
N ARG A 105 9.70 -1.91 -2.81
CA ARG A 105 9.87 -2.76 -1.62
C ARG A 105 8.60 -2.77 -0.76
N CYS A 106 7.95 -1.63 -0.70
CA CYS A 106 6.72 -1.42 0.05
C CYS A 106 5.48 -1.52 -0.86
N HIS A 107 5.55 -1.11 -2.12
CA HIS A 107 4.41 -0.97 -3.01
C HIS A 107 4.53 -1.89 -4.21
N SER A 108 3.86 -3.05 -4.17
CA SER A 108 3.82 -4.04 -5.27
C SER A 108 2.95 -3.58 -6.46
N GLY A 109 3.19 -2.36 -6.95
CA GLY A 109 2.51 -1.82 -8.13
C GLY A 109 1.47 -0.73 -7.86
N GLY A 110 1.20 -0.35 -6.60
CA GLY A 110 0.24 0.71 -6.30
C GLY A 110 0.17 1.09 -4.81
N PRO A 111 -0.84 1.89 -4.41
CA PRO A 111 -1.05 2.23 -3.02
C PRO A 111 -1.34 0.97 -2.19
N ARG A 112 -0.84 0.95 -0.96
CA ARG A 112 -1.08 -0.13 -0.01
C ARG A 112 -2.21 0.22 0.93
N LEU A 113 -2.82 -0.82 1.53
CA LEU A 113 -3.78 -0.62 2.62
C LEU A 113 -3.18 0.19 3.76
N ILE A 114 -3.94 1.17 4.20
CA ILE A 114 -3.68 2.06 5.31
C ILE A 114 -3.99 1.29 6.60
N ARG A 115 -2.99 1.15 7.48
CA ARG A 115 -3.06 0.36 8.70
C ARG A 115 -2.60 1.20 9.89
N PRO A 116 -3.51 1.99 10.48
CA PRO A 116 -3.18 2.78 11.65
C PRO A 116 -3.08 1.89 12.91
N VAL A 117 -2.38 2.39 13.92
CA VAL A 117 -2.57 1.99 15.31
C VAL A 117 -3.86 2.68 15.80
N TRP A 118 -4.93 1.91 15.96
CA TRP A 118 -6.28 2.46 16.18
C TRP A 118 -6.46 3.13 17.54
N ASP A 119 -5.61 2.77 18.49
CA ASP A 119 -5.53 3.20 19.88
C ASP A 119 -4.28 4.08 20.13
N SER A 120 -3.72 4.67 19.07
CA SER A 120 -2.58 5.58 19.19
C SER A 120 -2.91 6.74 20.12
N LYS A 121 -2.04 6.98 21.10
CA LYS A 121 -2.15 8.11 22.04
C LYS A 121 -1.71 9.42 21.39
N GLU A 122 -0.75 9.37 20.48
CA GLU A 122 -0.18 10.54 19.82
C GLU A 122 -0.96 10.98 18.58
N ALA A 123 -1.60 10.04 17.88
CA ALA A 123 -2.41 10.32 16.70
C ALA A 123 -3.77 9.58 16.79
N PRO A 124 -4.62 9.91 17.77
CA PRO A 124 -5.91 9.25 17.95
C PRO A 124 -6.84 9.53 16.77
N LEU A 125 -7.50 8.47 16.27
CA LEU A 125 -8.44 8.57 15.18
C LEU A 125 -9.88 8.66 15.70
N ASN A 126 -10.59 9.71 15.30
CA ASN A 126 -12.03 9.79 15.53
C ASN A 126 -12.81 8.87 14.56
N ILE A 127 -14.11 8.68 14.81
CA ILE A 127 -14.97 7.78 14.02
C ILE A 127 -14.97 8.18 12.54
N LYS A 128 -14.95 9.48 12.24
CA LYS A 128 -14.96 10.00 10.87
C LYS A 128 -13.72 9.57 10.12
N GLU A 129 -12.54 9.77 10.72
CA GLU A 129 -11.25 9.38 10.12
C GLU A 129 -11.15 7.86 9.93
N LYS A 130 -11.68 7.07 10.87
CA LYS A 130 -11.77 5.60 10.74
C LYS A 130 -12.59 5.20 9.49
N LEU A 131 -13.73 5.86 9.26
CA LEU A 131 -14.57 5.63 8.08
C LEU A 131 -13.86 6.07 6.79
N VAL A 132 -13.13 7.19 6.81
CA VAL A 132 -12.33 7.66 5.66
C VAL A 132 -11.26 6.62 5.30
N ILE A 133 -10.51 6.14 6.29
CA ILE A 133 -9.51 5.08 6.10
C ILE A 133 -10.16 3.80 5.55
N ALA A 134 -11.34 3.42 6.06
CA ALA A 134 -12.07 2.24 5.57
C ALA A 134 -12.47 2.40 4.09
N LYS A 135 -13.03 3.56 3.71
CA LYS A 135 -13.37 3.91 2.33
C LYS A 135 -12.13 3.88 1.42
N TRP A 136 -11.03 4.49 1.85
CA TRP A 136 -9.77 4.46 1.10
C TRP A 136 -9.24 3.04 0.92
N ASN A 137 -9.30 2.21 1.96
CA ASN A 137 -8.91 0.81 1.88
C ASN A 137 -9.78 -0.01 0.92
N LEU A 138 -11.08 0.30 0.83
CA LEU A 138 -11.96 -0.27 -0.20
C LEU A 138 -11.56 0.19 -1.60
N ARG A 139 -11.23 1.48 -1.78
CA ARG A 139 -10.73 2.00 -3.06
C ARG A 139 -9.45 1.29 -3.50
N ILE A 140 -8.49 1.18 -2.60
CA ILE A 140 -7.21 0.50 -2.84
C ILE A 140 -7.44 -0.97 -3.21
N LYS A 141 -8.36 -1.66 -2.55
CA LYS A 141 -8.75 -3.05 -2.92
C LYS A 141 -9.40 -3.12 -4.30
N SER A 142 -10.22 -2.13 -4.66
CA SER A 142 -10.97 -2.12 -5.92
C SER A 142 -10.09 -2.04 -7.17
N TYR A 143 -8.82 -1.63 -7.03
CA TYR A 143 -7.89 -1.55 -8.16
C TYR A 143 -7.53 -2.92 -8.74
N GLY A 144 -7.50 -3.98 -7.92
CA GLY A 144 -7.01 -5.29 -8.35
C GLY A 144 -5.49 -5.34 -8.50
N ASP A 145 -5.03 -6.10 -9.50
CA ASP A 145 -3.64 -6.07 -9.98
C ASP A 145 -3.31 -4.72 -10.64
N VAL A 146 -2.33 -4.00 -10.09
CA VAL A 146 -1.88 -2.68 -10.58
C VAL A 146 -0.44 -2.81 -11.03
N HIS A 147 -0.15 -2.37 -12.24
CA HIS A 147 1.16 -2.48 -12.85
C HIS A 147 1.96 -1.19 -12.67
N ILE A 148 3.28 -1.30 -12.62
CA ILE A 148 4.13 -0.11 -12.51
C ILE A 148 4.24 0.56 -13.87
N LYS A 149 3.86 1.84 -13.93
CA LYS A 149 4.24 2.75 -15.02
C LYS A 149 5.61 3.30 -14.66
N ASN A 150 6.65 2.93 -15.41
CA ASN A 150 7.96 3.54 -15.20
C ASN A 150 7.84 5.03 -15.53
N ASN A 151 7.95 5.86 -14.49
CA ASN A 151 7.72 7.29 -14.57
C ASN A 151 8.96 8.01 -14.07
N ASN A 152 10.10 7.70 -14.68
CA ASN A 152 11.36 8.25 -14.25
C ASN A 152 11.71 9.48 -15.11
N PRO A 153 11.30 10.71 -14.74
CA PRO A 153 11.59 11.89 -15.54
C PRO A 153 13.09 12.20 -15.61
N PHE A 154 13.91 11.62 -14.72
CA PHE A 154 15.36 11.78 -14.69
C PHE A 154 16.04 10.42 -14.42
N LYS A 155 17.32 10.24 -14.75
CA LYS A 155 18.04 9.01 -14.40
C LYS A 155 18.27 8.93 -12.87
N ARG A 156 17.28 8.40 -12.14
CA ARG A 156 17.36 8.19 -10.68
C ARG A 156 18.53 7.31 -10.28
N MET A 157 19.22 7.70 -9.20
CA MET A 157 20.25 6.87 -8.56
C MET A 157 19.65 5.69 -7.80
N VAL A 158 18.50 5.90 -7.17
CA VAL A 158 17.76 4.82 -6.51
C VAL A 158 16.65 4.39 -7.46
N PRO A 159 16.78 3.21 -8.12
CA PRO A 159 15.75 2.76 -9.04
C PRO A 159 14.46 2.43 -8.29
N LEU A 160 13.32 2.67 -8.95
CA LEU A 160 12.01 2.27 -8.43
C LEU A 160 11.98 0.76 -8.11
N LEU A 161 12.58 -0.03 -9.00
CA LEU A 161 12.79 -1.47 -8.89
C LEU A 161 14.29 -1.74 -8.72
N LYS A 162 14.75 -2.05 -7.50
CA LYS A 162 16.17 -2.30 -7.22
C LYS A 162 16.69 -3.58 -7.86
N ASP A 163 15.87 -4.63 -7.91
CA ASP A 163 16.27 -5.93 -8.43
C ASP A 163 15.12 -6.56 -9.26
N GLN A 164 15.33 -6.68 -10.57
CA GLN A 164 14.38 -7.30 -11.49
C GLN A 164 14.33 -8.82 -11.32
N ASN A 165 15.40 -9.47 -10.87
CA ASN A 165 15.43 -10.90 -10.62
C ASN A 165 14.56 -11.25 -9.42
N MET A 166 14.58 -10.44 -8.35
CA MET A 166 13.67 -10.62 -7.21
C MET A 166 12.18 -10.57 -7.59
N LYS A 167 11.82 -9.89 -8.69
CA LYS A 167 10.45 -9.86 -9.22
C LYS A 167 10.06 -11.18 -9.89
N LYS A 168 11.03 -11.94 -10.40
CA LYS A 168 10.80 -13.25 -11.05
C LYS A 168 10.48 -14.35 -10.02
N HIS A 169 10.95 -14.20 -8.79
CA HIS A 169 10.69 -15.14 -7.70
C HIS A 169 9.34 -14.86 -7.04
N VAL A 170 8.30 -15.53 -7.52
CA VAL A 170 6.92 -15.40 -7.03
C VAL A 170 6.62 -16.44 -5.94
N LEU A 171 5.91 -16.02 -4.88
CA LEU A 171 5.39 -16.92 -3.87
C LEU A 171 4.16 -17.66 -4.41
N ASN A 172 4.31 -18.96 -4.64
CA ASN A 172 3.25 -19.83 -5.15
C ASN A 172 2.76 -20.78 -4.04
N LEU A 173 1.98 -20.23 -3.10
CA LEU A 173 1.28 -21.02 -2.08
C LEU A 173 -0.21 -21.02 -2.40
N GLU A 174 -0.88 -22.16 -2.28
CA GLU A 174 -2.31 -22.30 -2.61
C GLU A 174 -3.16 -21.25 -1.86
N SER A 175 -2.91 -21.08 -0.57
CA SER A 175 -3.57 -20.07 0.28
C SER A 175 -3.38 -18.64 -0.21
N CYS A 176 -2.20 -18.31 -0.76
CA CYS A 176 -1.84 -16.96 -1.19
C CYS A 176 -2.29 -16.70 -2.63
N SER A 177 -2.15 -17.69 -3.52
CA SER A 177 -2.49 -17.60 -4.94
C SER A 177 -3.99 -17.50 -5.20
N LYS A 178 -4.85 -17.78 -4.21
CA LYS A 178 -6.30 -17.47 -4.25
C LYS A 178 -6.58 -15.96 -4.42
N CYS A 179 -5.69 -15.11 -3.92
CA CYS A 179 -5.80 -13.65 -4.03
C CYS A 179 -4.70 -13.02 -4.90
N HIS A 180 -3.50 -13.61 -4.88
CA HIS A 180 -2.28 -13.05 -5.48
C HIS A 180 -1.90 -13.80 -6.77
N TYR A 181 -2.45 -13.35 -7.90
CA TYR A 181 -2.15 -13.88 -9.23
C TYR A 181 -2.28 -12.77 -10.28
N GLN A 182 -1.68 -12.98 -11.46
CA GLN A 182 -1.69 -11.98 -12.53
C GLN A 182 -3.13 -11.68 -12.98
N GLY A 183 -3.50 -10.40 -13.02
CA GLY A 183 -4.87 -9.98 -13.32
C GLY A 183 -5.90 -10.26 -12.20
N GLY A 184 -5.46 -10.79 -11.06
CA GLY A 184 -6.32 -11.11 -9.93
C GLY A 184 -6.68 -9.90 -9.05
N PRO A 185 -7.31 -10.16 -7.89
CA PRO A 185 -7.63 -9.12 -6.91
C PRO A 185 -6.40 -8.45 -6.30
N ARG A 186 -5.24 -9.12 -6.32
CA ARG A 186 -3.95 -8.59 -5.87
C ARG A 186 -2.85 -9.05 -6.82
N ALA A 187 -1.86 -8.18 -7.01
CA ALA A 187 -0.64 -8.52 -7.72
C ALA A 187 0.08 -9.72 -7.05
N PRO A 188 0.79 -10.56 -7.82
CA PRO A 188 1.61 -11.64 -7.29
C PRO A 188 2.61 -11.15 -6.22
N ILE A 189 2.80 -11.94 -5.16
CA ILE A 189 3.80 -11.63 -4.13
C ILE A 189 5.17 -12.08 -4.64
N THR A 190 6.13 -11.17 -4.70
CA THR A 190 7.50 -11.47 -5.15
C THR A 190 8.51 -11.35 -4.01
N LYS A 191 9.73 -11.89 -4.18
CA LYS A 191 10.80 -11.79 -3.18
C LYS A 191 11.15 -10.33 -2.88
N ALA A 192 10.96 -9.43 -3.84
CA ALA A 192 11.15 -7.99 -3.65
C ALA A 192 10.19 -7.39 -2.59
N ASN A 193 9.07 -8.06 -2.31
CA ASN A 193 8.07 -7.66 -1.33
C ASN A 193 8.12 -8.51 -0.04
N ALA A 194 9.12 -9.39 0.11
CA ALA A 194 9.21 -10.34 1.23
C ALA A 194 9.17 -9.67 2.61
N THR A 195 9.80 -8.50 2.79
CA THR A 195 9.75 -7.76 4.06
C THR A 195 8.33 -7.36 4.44
N THR A 196 7.55 -6.85 3.47
CA THR A 196 6.14 -6.50 3.66
C THR A 196 5.31 -7.74 3.95
N ALA A 197 5.48 -8.80 3.16
CA ALA A 197 4.77 -10.07 3.35
C ALA A 197 5.05 -10.68 4.74
N LYS A 198 6.31 -10.64 5.19
CA LYS A 198 6.73 -11.09 6.52
C LYS A 198 6.02 -10.34 7.64
N PHE A 199 5.94 -9.00 7.54
CA PHE A 199 5.20 -8.20 8.51
C PHE A 199 3.72 -8.62 8.57
N LEU A 200 3.07 -8.76 7.41
CA LEU A 200 1.64 -9.07 7.35
C LEU A 200 1.30 -10.47 7.88
N VAL A 201 2.12 -11.47 7.54
CA VAL A 201 1.95 -12.84 8.06
C VAL A 201 2.21 -12.89 9.57
N LYS A 202 3.32 -12.29 10.05
CA LYS A 202 3.65 -12.25 11.49
C LYS A 202 2.53 -11.62 12.32
N ASN A 203 1.87 -10.60 11.78
CA ASN A 203 0.79 -9.88 12.45
C ASN A 203 -0.62 -10.44 12.15
N LYS A 204 -0.72 -11.66 11.57
CA LYS A 204 -2.01 -12.30 11.22
C LYS A 204 -2.93 -11.44 10.34
N MET A 205 -2.33 -10.57 9.51
CA MET A 205 -3.05 -9.74 8.54
C MET A 205 -3.14 -10.41 7.16
N MET A 206 -2.35 -11.46 6.96
CA MET A 206 -2.40 -12.33 5.78
C MET A 206 -2.17 -13.80 6.19
N PRO A 207 -2.86 -14.74 5.52
CA PRO A 207 -3.94 -14.52 4.55
C PRO A 207 -5.23 -14.01 5.26
N PRO A 208 -6.17 -13.38 4.53
CA PRO A 208 -7.44 -12.95 5.11
C PRO A 208 -8.35 -14.17 5.36
N TRP A 209 -9.24 -14.06 6.35
CA TRP A 209 -10.32 -15.04 6.55
C TRP A 209 -11.15 -15.22 5.26
N PRO A 210 -11.59 -16.44 4.90
CA PRO A 210 -11.47 -17.70 5.64
C PRO A 210 -10.20 -18.51 5.30
N TYR A 211 -9.23 -17.93 4.60
CA TYR A 211 -8.03 -18.65 4.19
C TYR A 211 -7.04 -18.79 5.35
N GLU A 212 -6.33 -19.91 5.38
CA GLU A 212 -5.28 -20.19 6.35
C GLU A 212 -4.05 -20.79 5.66
N ILE A 213 -2.87 -20.57 6.25
CA ILE A 213 -1.63 -21.19 5.78
C ILE A 213 -1.53 -22.57 6.44
N SER A 214 -1.60 -23.63 5.63
CA SER A 214 -1.45 -25.01 6.09
C SER A 214 -0.08 -25.27 6.71
N LYS A 215 0.06 -26.33 7.52
CA LYS A 215 1.37 -26.73 8.09
C LYS A 215 2.44 -26.94 7.02
N ARG A 216 2.07 -27.51 5.86
CA ARG A 216 2.96 -27.75 4.72
C ARG A 216 3.42 -26.43 4.10
N GLU A 217 2.50 -25.50 3.86
CA GLU A 217 2.83 -24.19 3.28
C GLU A 217 3.69 -23.33 4.22
N LYS A 218 3.61 -23.52 5.54
CA LYS A 218 4.43 -22.75 6.50
C LYS A 218 5.93 -22.92 6.28
N ALA A 219 6.40 -24.11 5.88
CA ALA A 219 7.82 -24.33 5.60
C ALA A 219 8.27 -23.52 4.38
N HIS A 220 7.56 -23.65 3.25
CA HIS A 220 7.84 -22.90 2.03
C HIS A 220 7.71 -21.38 2.24
N LEU A 221 6.74 -20.94 3.05
CA LEU A 221 6.58 -19.53 3.39
C LEU A 221 7.77 -19.02 4.22
N LYS A 222 8.31 -19.83 5.14
CA LYS A 222 9.50 -19.46 5.91
C LYS A 222 10.71 -19.35 5.00
N GLU A 223 10.93 -20.30 4.11
CA GLU A 223 12.01 -20.24 3.12
C GLU A 223 11.89 -19.00 2.24
N PHE A 224 10.69 -18.72 1.73
CA PHE A 224 10.44 -17.55 0.91
C PHE A 224 10.65 -16.22 1.66
N LEU A 225 10.26 -16.12 2.93
CA LEU A 225 10.34 -14.86 3.69
C LEU A 225 11.68 -14.63 4.39
N TYR A 226 12.37 -15.70 4.77
CA TYR A 226 13.57 -15.66 5.63
C TYR A 226 14.81 -16.26 4.96
N GLY A 227 14.66 -17.05 3.90
CA GLY A 227 15.77 -17.79 3.27
C GLY A 227 16.27 -18.96 4.12
N LEU A 228 15.38 -19.53 4.94
CA LEU A 228 15.64 -20.63 5.87
C LEU A 228 15.00 -21.93 5.40
#